data_AF-M6HGW6-F1
#
_entry.id   AF-M6HGW6-F1
#
_cell.length_a   1.000
_cell.length_b   1.000
_cell.length_c   1.000
_cell.angle_alpha   90.00
_cell.angle_beta   90.00
_cell.angle_gamma   90.00
#
_symmetry.space_group_name_H-M   'P 1'
#
loop_
_entity.id
_entity.type
_entity.pdbx_description
1 polymer ?
#
loop_
_entity_poly.entity_id
_entity_poly.type
_entity_poly.pdbx_seq_one_letter_code
_entity_poly.pdbx_strand_id
1 'polypeptide(L)'
;MSEERIARYPVANRDESRLMVLDVNTGTISSEPSFKNVISYLKEGDLLVANHTKVSKRRVYLRSKTKARIHEAMFLEEKNHFGNVKLETLKN
;
A
#
# COMPACT_ATOMS: atom_id res chain seq x y z
N MET A 1 9.51 22.24 0.09
CA MET A 1 8.59 21.82 -0.99
C MET A 1 7.47 22.84 -1.05
N SER A 2 7.16 23.44 -2.21
CA SER A 2 6.04 24.38 -2.31
C SER A 2 4.72 23.63 -2.41
N GLU A 3 3.64 24.20 -1.86
CA GLU A 3 2.30 23.60 -1.94
C GLU A 3 1.84 23.39 -3.40
N GLU A 4 2.26 24.29 -4.30
CA GLU A 4 1.92 24.26 -5.72
C GLU A 4 2.40 23.00 -6.44
N ARG A 5 3.44 22.35 -5.91
CA ARG A 5 4.00 21.11 -6.48
C ARG A 5 3.36 19.84 -5.92
N ILE A 6 2.43 19.97 -4.97
CA ILE A 6 1.70 18.83 -4.39
C ILE A 6 0.42 18.65 -5.19
N ALA A 7 0.36 17.56 -5.97
CA ALA A 7 -0.84 17.20 -6.71
C ALA A 7 -2.00 16.93 -5.73
N ARG A 8 -3.07 17.73 -5.82
CA ARG A 8 -4.29 17.56 -5.01
C ARG A 8 -5.19 16.44 -5.54
N TYR A 9 -5.11 16.20 -6.84
CA TYR A 9 -5.87 15.19 -7.57
C TYR A 9 -4.95 14.50 -8.57
N PRO A 10 -5.24 13.24 -8.96
CA PRO A 10 -4.52 12.59 -10.04
C PRO A 10 -4.74 13.33 -11.37
N VAL A 11 -3.79 13.17 -12.28
CA VAL A 11 -4.00 13.50 -13.71
C VAL A 11 -5.16 12.68 -14.28
N ALA A 12 -5.88 13.22 -15.26
CA ALA A 12 -7.07 12.57 -15.83
C ALA A 12 -6.76 11.17 -16.38
N ASN A 13 -5.67 11.05 -17.14
CA ASN A 13 -5.11 9.79 -17.59
C ASN A 13 -3.88 9.47 -16.75
N ARG A 14 -3.93 8.39 -15.94
CA ARG A 14 -2.89 8.09 -14.96
C ARG A 14 -1.50 7.89 -15.55
N ASP A 15 -1.43 7.34 -16.76
CA ASP A 15 -0.19 7.04 -17.46
C ASP A 15 0.45 8.29 -18.13
N GLU A 16 -0.23 9.44 -18.12
CA GLU A 16 0.32 10.73 -18.56
C GLU A 16 1.11 11.45 -17.46
N SER A 17 1.18 10.91 -16.23
CA SER A 17 2.05 11.47 -15.20
C SER A 17 3.52 11.41 -15.60
N ARG A 18 4.33 12.42 -15.24
CA ARG A 18 5.78 12.39 -15.45
C ARG A 18 6.44 11.24 -14.68
N LEU A 19 7.47 10.64 -15.27
CA LEU A 19 8.27 9.58 -14.64
C LEU A 19 9.70 10.09 -14.41
N MET A 20 10.13 10.16 -13.15
CA MET A 20 11.53 10.43 -12.81
C MET A 20 12.29 9.11 -12.81
N VAL A 21 13.40 9.04 -13.54
CA VAL A 21 14.26 7.86 -13.66
C VAL A 21 15.58 8.16 -12.96
N LEU A 22 15.98 7.24 -12.08
CA LEU A 22 17.25 7.29 -11.37
C LEU A 22 18.08 6.08 -11.79
N ASP A 23 19.24 6.32 -12.39
CA ASP A 23 20.25 5.29 -12.55
C ASP A 23 21.00 5.11 -11.22
N VAL A 24 20.83 3.95 -10.59
CA VAL A 24 21.39 3.67 -9.25
C VAL A 24 22.91 3.56 -9.21
N ASN A 25 23.56 3.27 -10.34
CA ASN A 25 25.01 3.07 -10.39
C ASN A 25 25.75 4.40 -10.56
N THR A 26 25.17 5.31 -11.35
CA THR A 26 25.76 6.61 -11.69
C THR A 26 25.18 7.77 -10.88
N GLY A 27 24.00 7.59 -10.27
CA GLY A 27 23.26 8.66 -9.61
C GLY A 27 22.60 9.65 -10.59
N THR A 28 22.62 9.35 -11.89
CA THR A 28 22.04 10.23 -12.91
C THR A 28 20.52 10.25 -12.79
N ILE A 29 19.94 11.45 -12.76
CA ILE A 29 18.49 11.66 -12.74
C ILE A 29 18.05 12.20 -14.09
N SER A 30 17.07 11.56 -14.70
CA SER A 30 16.37 12.03 -15.90
C SER A 30 14.85 12.07 -15.66
N SER A 31 14.12 12.74 -16.53
CA SER A 31 12.66 12.83 -16.47
C SER A 31 12.08 12.47 -17.83
N GLU A 32 11.25 11.43 -17.84
CA GLU A 32 10.38 11.13 -18.96
C GLU A 32 9.13 12.03 -18.89
N PRO A 33 8.60 12.48 -20.05
CA PRO A 33 7.40 13.32 -20.10
C PRO A 33 6.14 12.56 -19.68
N SER A 34 6.12 11.22 -19.79
CA SER A 34 4.98 10.37 -19.47
C SER A 34 5.41 9.01 -18.93
N PHE A 35 4.64 8.46 -17.99
CA PHE A 35 4.83 7.13 -17.41
C PHE A 35 4.66 6.00 -18.43
N LYS A 36 3.98 6.23 -19.57
CA LYS A 36 3.92 5.28 -20.70
C LYS A 36 5.30 4.83 -21.16
N ASN A 37 6.30 5.69 -21.03
CA ASN A 37 7.67 5.40 -21.43
C ASN A 37 8.35 4.37 -20.52
N VAL A 38 7.75 3.96 -19.40
CA VAL A 38 8.30 2.90 -18.53
C VAL A 38 8.59 1.61 -19.30
N ILE A 39 7.83 1.33 -20.36
CA ILE A 39 7.99 0.12 -21.18
C ILE A 39 9.38 0.05 -21.85
N SER A 40 10.01 1.18 -22.19
CA SER A 40 11.34 1.19 -22.81
C SER A 40 12.46 0.76 -21.86
N TYR A 41 12.19 0.72 -20.55
CA TYR A 41 13.14 0.29 -19.52
C TYR A 41 13.00 -1.18 -19.16
N LEU A 42 11.93 -1.84 -19.61
CA LEU A 42 11.68 -3.25 -19.34
C LEU A 42 12.26 -4.11 -20.46
N LYS A 43 12.77 -5.28 -20.07
CA LYS A 43 13.32 -6.29 -20.98
C LYS A 43 12.54 -7.59 -20.86
N GLU A 44 12.65 -8.42 -21.88
CA GLU A 44 12.09 -9.76 -21.83
C GLU A 44 12.65 -10.53 -20.62
N GLY A 45 11.76 -11.15 -19.85
CA GLY A 45 12.08 -11.85 -18.61
C GLY A 45 11.95 -11.01 -17.33
N ASP A 46 11.75 -9.68 -17.44
CA ASP A 46 11.48 -8.85 -16.26
C ASP A 46 10.13 -9.18 -15.63
N LEU A 47 10.06 -9.15 -14.29
CA LEU A 47 8.85 -9.39 -13.51
C LEU A 47 8.39 -8.11 -12.81
N LEU A 48 7.20 -7.63 -13.17
CA LEU A 48 6.53 -6.56 -12.45
C LEU A 48 5.67 -7.14 -11.32
N VAL A 49 6.06 -6.88 -10.07
CA VAL A 49 5.27 -7.26 -8.90
C VAL A 49 4.37 -6.10 -8.50
N ALA A 50 3.10 -6.17 -8.89
CA ALA A 50 2.10 -5.20 -8.49
C ALA A 50 1.44 -5.60 -7.15
N ASN A 51 1.29 -4.64 -6.25
CA ASN A 51 0.54 -4.85 -5.02
C ASN A 51 -0.97 -4.79 -5.30
N HIS A 52 -1.68 -5.89 -5.07
CA HIS A 52 -3.13 -5.93 -5.13
C HIS A 52 -3.71 -6.01 -3.71
N THR A 53 -4.13 -4.86 -3.16
CA THR A 53 -4.69 -4.80 -1.80
C THR A 53 -6.18 -5.14 -1.81
N LYS A 54 -6.58 -6.06 -0.94
CA LYS A 54 -7.99 -6.37 -0.67
C LYS A 54 -8.30 -6.08 0.79
N VAL A 55 -9.24 -5.17 1.04
CA VAL A 55 -9.72 -4.90 2.40
C VAL A 55 -10.59 -6.07 2.85
N SER A 56 -10.08 -6.87 3.78
CA SER A 56 -10.87 -7.89 4.46
C SER A 56 -11.41 -7.33 5.77
N LYS A 57 -12.72 -7.47 6.00
CA LYS A 57 -13.37 -7.05 7.25
C LYS A 57 -13.03 -8.04 8.37
N ARG A 58 -11.85 -7.90 8.95
CA ARG A 58 -11.33 -8.84 9.98
C ARG A 58 -11.24 -8.26 11.38
N ARG A 59 -11.62 -6.99 11.54
CA ARG A 59 -11.64 -6.28 12.82
C ARG A 59 -12.87 -6.69 13.64
N VAL A 60 -12.67 -7.02 14.91
CA VAL A 60 -13.74 -7.29 15.89
C VAL A 60 -13.45 -6.62 17.22
N TYR A 61 -14.51 -6.42 18.02
CA TYR A 61 -14.43 -5.93 19.40
C TYR A 61 -14.85 -7.04 20.36
N LEU A 62 -13.99 -7.37 21.31
CA LEU A 62 -14.20 -8.44 22.28
C LEU A 62 -14.37 -7.85 23.68
N ARG A 63 -15.33 -8.37 24.44
CA ARG A 63 -15.53 -8.03 25.84
C ARG A 63 -15.49 -9.30 26.67
N SER A 64 -14.68 -9.31 27.73
CA SER A 64 -14.70 -10.43 28.69
C SER A 64 -16.04 -10.44 29.43
N LYS A 65 -16.59 -11.63 29.68
CA LYS A 65 -17.79 -11.80 30.52
C LYS A 65 -17.59 -11.27 31.95
N THR A 66 -16.35 -11.21 32.43
CA THR A 66 -16.00 -10.84 33.81
C THR A 66 -15.36 -9.45 33.95
N LYS A 67 -14.99 -8.79 32.84
CA LYS A 67 -14.34 -7.46 32.88
C LYS A 67 -15.07 -6.48 31.98
N ALA A 68 -15.16 -5.21 32.40
CA ALA A 68 -15.76 -4.13 31.61
C ALA A 68 -14.91 -3.65 30.42
N ARG A 69 -13.69 -4.18 30.24
CA ARG A 69 -12.76 -3.72 29.22
C ARG A 69 -13.10 -4.29 27.84
N ILE A 70 -13.09 -3.42 26.83
CA ILE A 70 -13.22 -3.77 25.41
C ILE A 70 -11.82 -3.94 24.83
N HIS A 71 -11.59 -5.02 24.10
CA HIS A 71 -10.38 -5.31 23.35
C HIS A 71 -10.69 -5.22 21.85
N GLU A 72 -9.76 -4.66 21.08
CA GLU A 72 -9.83 -4.68 19.62
C GLU A 72 -8.97 -5.83 19.11
N ALA A 73 -9.47 -6.58 18.14
CA ALA A 73 -8.78 -7.72 17.58
C ALA A 73 -8.88 -7.72 16.05
N MET A 74 -7.85 -8.24 15.39
CA MET A 74 -7.88 -8.51 13.96
C MET A 74 -7.50 -9.97 13.68
N PHE A 75 -8.34 -10.68 12.93
CA PHE A 75 -8.00 -12.02 12.44
C PHE A 75 -7.00 -11.91 11.28
N LEU A 76 -5.89 -12.64 11.33
CA LEU A 76 -4.85 -12.57 10.30
C LEU A 76 -5.01 -13.66 9.23
N GLU A 77 -5.68 -14.76 9.56
CA GLU A 77 -5.91 -15.91 8.67
C GLU A 77 -7.33 -16.46 8.86
N GLU A 78 -7.95 -16.90 7.77
CA GLU A 78 -9.16 -17.75 7.81
C GLU A 78 -8.68 -19.21 7.94
N LYS A 79 -8.69 -19.76 9.15
CA LYS A 79 -8.53 -21.20 9.39
C LYS A 79 -9.80 -21.75 10.00
N ASN A 80 -10.24 -22.92 9.53
CA ASN A 80 -11.56 -23.49 9.82
C ASN A 80 -11.86 -23.78 11.29
N HIS A 81 -10.91 -23.65 12.24
CA HIS A 81 -11.20 -23.97 13.65
C HIS A 81 -10.53 -23.05 14.70
N PHE A 82 -9.28 -22.58 14.53
CA PHE A 82 -8.68 -21.54 15.39
C PHE A 82 -7.64 -20.74 14.60
N GLY A 83 -7.90 -19.44 14.38
CA GLY A 83 -7.01 -18.55 13.63
C GLY A 83 -6.00 -17.83 14.53
N ASN A 84 -4.89 -17.39 13.94
CA ASN A 84 -3.96 -16.46 14.60
C ASN A 84 -4.64 -15.08 14.73
N VAL A 85 -4.72 -14.55 15.95
CA VAL A 85 -5.35 -13.26 16.25
C VAL A 85 -4.30 -12.31 16.81
N LYS A 86 -4.22 -11.10 16.24
CA LYS A 86 -3.52 -9.99 16.90
C LYS A 86 -4.52 -9.27 17.82
N LEU A 87 -4.21 -9.22 19.11
CA LEU A 87 -5.00 -8.52 20.13
C LEU A 87 -4.29 -7.24 20.52
N GLU A 88 -5.01 -6.11 20.44
CA GLU A 88 -4.56 -4.84 20.98
C GLU A 88 -5.60 -4.34 21.97
N THR A 89 -5.13 -3.79 23.08
CA THR A 89 -6.04 -3.25 24.08
C THR A 89 -6.18 -1.77 23.90
N LEU A 90 -7.39 -1.32 23.62
CA LEU A 90 -7.72 0.10 23.53
C LEU A 90 -7.37 0.78 24.87
N LYS A 91 -6.51 1.78 24.80
CA LYS A 91 -6.28 2.74 25.87
C LYS A 91 -7.24 3.90 25.61
N ASN A 92 -8.10 4.17 26.58
CA ASN A 92 -8.91 5.39 26.61
C ASN A 92 -8.02 6.60 26.85
#